data_AF-A0A9D0Q1G3-F1
#
_entry.id   AF-A0A9D0Q1G3-F1
#
_cell.length_a   1.000
_cell.length_b   1.000
_cell.length_c   1.000
_cell.angle_alpha   90.00
_cell.angle_beta   90.00
_cell.angle_gamma   90.00
#
_symmetry.space_group_name_H-M   'P 1'
#
loop_
_entity.id
_entity.type
_entity.pdbx_description
1 polymer ?
#
loop_
_entity_poly.entity_id
_entity_poly.type
_entity_poly.pdbx_seq_one_letter_code
_entity_poly.pdbx_strand_id
1 'polypeptide(L)' 'FEEEGLFSSEVGNAFLAEILEMGGSRPAMASFKAFRGREPSIDALLRHSGLVAC' A
#
# COMPACT_ATOMS: atom_id res chain seq x y z
N PHE A 1 6.32 1.89 2.80
CA PHE A 1 6.71 2.48 4.09
C PHE A 1 7.92 1.77 4.68
N GLU A 2 7.89 0.46 4.93
CA GLU A 2 9.09 -0.25 5.43
C GLU A 2 10.25 -0.31 4.41
N GLU A 3 9.95 -0.44 3.12
CA GLU A 3 10.96 -0.53 2.04
C GLU A 3 11.63 0.82 1.70
N GLU A 4 10.95 1.95 1.90
CA GLU A 4 11.43 3.28 1.47
C GLU A 4 11.57 4.31 2.60
N GLY A 5 11.20 3.93 3.83
CA GLY A 5 11.20 4.80 5.00
C GLY A 5 9.80 5.27 5.40
N LEU A 6 9.51 5.18 6.69
CA LEU A 6 8.23 5.58 7.29
C LEU A 6 7.95 7.09 7.17
N PHE A 7 9.00 7.91 7.07
CA PHE A 7 8.90 9.37 7.02
C PHE A 7 9.31 9.97 5.67
N SER A 8 9.30 9.17 4.60
CA SER A 8 9.53 9.70 3.25
C SER A 8 8.35 10.59 2.83
N SER A 9 8.63 11.86 2.56
CA SER A 9 7.65 12.83 2.07
C SER A 9 7.11 12.43 0.68
N GLU A 10 7.95 11.80 -0.15
CA GLU A 10 7.56 11.27 -1.46
C GLU A 10 6.50 10.17 -1.34
N VAL A 11 6.73 9.19 -0.44
CA VAL A 11 5.77 8.11 -0.18
C VAL A 11 4.48 8.66 0.43
N GLY A 12 4.57 9.66 1.31
CA GLY A 12 3.41 10.34 1.88
C GLY A 12 2.55 11.03 0.81
N ASN A 13 3.19 11.77 -0.11
CA ASN A 13 2.48 12.45 -1.20
C ASN A 13 1.85 11.46 -2.18
N ALA A 14 2.55 10.37 -2.52
CA ALA A 14 1.99 9.31 -3.36
C ALA A 14 0.78 8.64 -2.71
N PHE A 15 0.80 8.43 -1.39
CA PHE A 15 -0.33 7.85 -0.66
C PHE A 15 -1.54 8.81 -0.64
N LEU A 16 -1.29 10.11 -0.44
CA LEU A 16 -2.33 11.12 -0.50
C LEU A 16 -3.01 11.13 -1.88
N ALA A 17 -2.22 11.27 -2.95
CA ALA A 17 -2.73 11.39 -4.32
C ALA A 17 -3.43 10.11 -4.81
N GLU A 18 -2.84 8.94 -4.58
CA GLU A 18 -3.34 7.70 -5.19
C GLU A 18 -4.41 6.99 -4.36
N ILE A 19 -4.46 7.20 -3.04
CA ILE A 19 -5.39 6.49 -2.14
C ILE A 19 -6.41 7.45 -1.54
N LEU A 20 -5.96 8.52 -0.86
CA LEU A 20 -6.85 9.37 -0.07
C LEU A 20 -7.68 10.33 -0.93
N GLU A 21 -7.07 10.97 -1.93
CA GLU A 21 -7.76 11.90 -2.85
C GLU A 21 -8.73 11.17 -3.79
N MET A 22 -8.38 9.94 -4.21
CA MET A 22 -9.22 9.17 -5.11
C MET A 22 -10.51 8.66 -4.45
N GLY A 23 -10.51 8.42 -3.12
CA GLY A 23 -11.68 7.98 -2.38
C GLY A 23 -12.39 6.78 -3.03
N GLY A 24 -13.68 6.94 -3.34
CA GLY A 24 -14.50 5.92 -4.01
C GLY A 24 -14.59 6.06 -5.54
N SER A 25 -13.90 7.02 -6.15
CA SER A 25 -13.99 7.28 -7.59
C SER A 25 -13.26 6.24 -8.45
N ARG A 26 -12.27 5.55 -7.87
CA ARG A 26 -11.48 4.50 -8.51
C ARG A 26 -11.57 3.21 -7.67
N PRO A 27 -11.66 2.01 -8.29
CA PRO A 27 -11.64 0.77 -7.54
C PRO A 27 -10.41 0.67 -6.64
N ALA A 28 -10.60 0.25 -5.39
CA ALA A 28 -9.53 0.19 -4.39
C ALA A 28 -8.30 -0.61 -4.88
N MET A 29 -8.52 -1.67 -5.66
CA MET A 29 -7.46 -2.46 -6.27
C MET A 29 -6.62 -1.66 -7.28
N ALA A 30 -7.25 -0.81 -8.10
CA ALA A 30 -6.53 0.04 -9.04
C ALA A 30 -5.73 1.14 -8.31
N SER A 31 -6.30 1.71 -7.25
CA SER A 31 -5.59 2.66 -6.39
C SER A 31 -4.39 2.04 -5.68
N PHE A 32 -4.53 0.80 -5.21
CA PHE A 32 -3.43 0.06 -4.59
C PHE A 32 -2.30 -0.22 -5.60
N LYS A 33 -2.62 -0.69 -6.81
CA LYS A 33 -1.61 -0.91 -7.85
C LYS A 33 -0.90 0.38 -8.26
N ALA A 34 -1.62 1.50 -8.35
CA ALA A 34 -1.03 2.80 -8.69
C ALA A 34 -0.05 3.28 -7.60
N PHE A 35 -0.43 3.14 -6.33
CA PHE A 35 0.44 3.52 -5.20
C PHE A 35 1.63 2.57 -4.99
N ARG A 36 1.43 1.26 -5.15
CA ARG A 36 2.42 0.23 -4.79
C ARG A 36 3.21 -0.33 -5.98
N GLY A 37 2.80 -0.03 -7.20
CA GLY A 37 3.40 -0.54 -8.45
C GLY A 37 3.21 -2.04 -8.71
N ARG A 38 2.60 -2.77 -7.77
CA ARG A 38 2.34 -4.21 -7.84
C ARG A 38 0.99 -4.56 -7.22
N GLU A 39 0.49 -5.75 -7.53
CA GLU A 39 -0.71 -6.30 -6.89
C GLU A 39 -0.46 -6.59 -5.39
N PRO A 40 -1.48 -6.49 -4.53
CA PRO A 40 -1.35 -6.85 -3.13
C PRO A 40 -1.05 -8.35 -3.01
N SER A 41 -0.01 -8.70 -2.27
CA SER A 41 0.25 -10.09 -1.87
C SER A 41 -0.32 -10.34 -0.48
N ILE A 42 -1.02 -11.46 -0.33
CA ILE A 42 -1.54 -11.92 0.96
C ILE A 42 -0.41 -12.27 1.94
N ASP A 43 0.78 -12.59 1.45
CA ASP A 43 1.94 -12.96 2.28
C ASP A 43 2.35 -11.81 3.22
N ALA A 44 2.18 -10.56 2.77
CA ALA A 44 2.45 -9.39 3.60
C ALA A 44 1.51 -9.33 4.80
N LEU A 45 0.22 -9.62 4.59
CA LEU A 45 -0.77 -9.69 5.66
C LEU A 45 -0.44 -10.86 6.61
N LEU A 46 -0.17 -12.05 6.06
CA LEU A 46 0.10 -13.24 6.86
C LEU A 46 1.35 -13.07 7.75
N ARG A 47 2.43 -12.47 7.23
CA ARG A 47 3.64 -12.17 8.02
C ARG A 47 3.33 -11.20 9.16
N HIS A 48 2.57 -10.14 8.88
CA HIS A 48 2.24 -9.13 9.87
C HIS A 48 1.24 -9.63 10.92
N SER A 49 0.31 -10.51 10.53
CA SER A 49 -0.63 -11.17 11.45
C SER A 49 0.00 -12.28 12.29
N GLY A 50 1.29 -12.58 12.12
CA GLY A 50 1.96 -13.69 12.80
C GLY A 50 1.44 -15.07 12.38
N LEU A 51 0.72 -15.14 11.25
CA LEU A 51 0.12 -16.35 10.70
C LEU A 51 1.06 -17.10 9.75
N VAL A 52 2.19 -16.48 9.37
CA VAL A 52 3.35 -17.22 8.84
C VAL A 52 4.14 -17.74 10.04
N ALA A 53 3.68 -18.86 10.59
CA ALA A 53 4.41 -19.65 11.57
C ALA A 53 5.10 -20.82 10.84
N CYS A 54 6.44 -20.73 10.77
CA CYS A 54 7.42 -21.73 10.31
C CYS A 54 7.34 -22.20 8.85
#